data_AF-A0A7K1BIU7-F1
#
_entry.id   AF-A0A7K1BIU7-F1
#
_cell.length_a   1.000
_cell.length_b   1.000
_cell.length_c   1.000
_cell.angle_alpha   90.00
_cell.angle_beta   90.00
_cell.angle_gamma   90.00
#
_symmetry.space_group_name_H-M   'P 1'
#
loop_
_entity.id
_entity.type
_entity.pdbx_description
1 polymer ?
#
loop_
_entity_poly.entity_id
_entity_poly.type
_entity_poly.pdbx_seq_one_letter_code
_entity_poly.pdbx_strand_id
1 'polypeptide(L)'
;MREVSQADLDCIEVQLGRTPRDVHAIAYRCPCGKPAVVETPPRLEDGTPFPTFYYATCPRLTAVISTLETTGLMGQMNDRLETDAQLSGAYAAAHDDYIAARSALQMDVPEVENVSAGGMPNRVKCLHSLVAHSLAAGPDVNPLGDEALEQLPQWWKSNPCG
;
A
#
# COMPACT_ATOMS: atom_id res chain seq x y z
N MET A 1 17.74 -5.57 -2.95
CA MET A 1 16.53 -5.61 -3.78
C MET A 1 15.89 -6.98 -3.61
N ARG A 2 14.62 -7.07 -3.18
CA ARG A 2 13.93 -8.37 -3.13
C ARG A 2 13.53 -8.72 -4.57
N GLU A 3 14.22 -9.68 -5.16
CA GLU A 3 14.06 -10.08 -6.57
C GLU A 3 12.63 -10.59 -6.83
N VAL A 4 12.02 -10.16 -7.94
CA VAL A 4 10.68 -10.61 -8.37
C VAL A 4 10.86 -11.84 -9.25
N SER A 5 10.37 -12.99 -8.81
CA SER A 5 10.44 -14.22 -9.59
C SER A 5 9.29 -14.33 -10.59
N GLN A 6 9.44 -15.14 -11.64
CA GLN A 6 8.33 -15.45 -12.55
C GLN A 6 7.13 -16.04 -11.80
N ALA A 7 7.38 -16.90 -10.81
CA ALA A 7 6.32 -17.45 -9.96
C ALA A 7 5.56 -16.39 -9.15
N ASP A 8 6.22 -15.27 -8.82
CA ASP A 8 5.54 -14.12 -8.21
C ASP A 8 4.65 -13.42 -9.21
N LEU A 9 5.15 -13.16 -10.43
CA LEU A 9 4.38 -12.52 -11.50
C LEU A 9 3.14 -13.34 -11.88
N ASP A 10 3.30 -14.65 -12.07
CA ASP A 10 2.20 -15.57 -12.37
C ASP A 10 1.15 -15.55 -11.25
N CYS A 11 1.61 -15.52 -9.99
CA CYS A 11 0.72 -15.43 -8.84
C CYS A 11 -0.02 -14.09 -8.82
N ILE A 12 0.66 -12.97 -9.08
CA ILE A 12 0.05 -11.63 -9.07
C ILE A 12 -0.96 -11.51 -10.22
N GLU A 13 -0.69 -12.08 -11.38
CA GLU A 13 -1.62 -12.10 -12.51
C GLU A 13 -2.92 -12.82 -12.16
N VAL A 14 -2.83 -14.00 -11.54
CA VAL A 14 -4.01 -14.74 -11.04
C VAL A 14 -4.75 -13.92 -9.98
N GLN A 15 -4.03 -13.30 -9.04
CA GLN A 15 -4.61 -12.49 -7.98
C GLN A 15 -5.36 -11.26 -8.51
N LEU A 16 -4.84 -10.60 -9.54
CA LEU A 16 -5.41 -9.40 -10.15
C LEU A 16 -6.46 -9.69 -11.23
N GLY A 17 -6.46 -10.90 -11.80
CA GLY A 17 -7.26 -11.27 -12.97
C GLY A 17 -6.84 -10.53 -14.25
N ARG A 18 -5.62 -9.98 -14.28
CA ARG A 18 -5.03 -9.22 -15.40
C ARG A 18 -3.52 -9.16 -15.25
N THR A 19 -2.81 -8.86 -16.33
CA THR A 19 -1.36 -8.64 -16.30
C THR A 19 -0.99 -7.56 -15.26
N PRO A 20 -0.02 -7.83 -14.37
CA PRO A 20 0.48 -6.86 -13.40
C PRO A 20 1.06 -5.63 -14.10
N ARG A 21 0.95 -4.44 -13.48
CA ARG A 21 1.61 -3.22 -13.99
C ARG A 21 2.98 -3.13 -13.34
N ASP A 22 4.03 -3.23 -14.16
CA ASP A 22 5.45 -3.06 -13.83
C ASP A 22 5.79 -3.29 -12.37
N VAL A 23 5.96 -4.57 -12.01
CA VAL A 23 6.28 -4.95 -10.63
C VAL A 23 7.77 -4.75 -10.42
N HIS A 24 8.15 -3.71 -9.67
CA HIS A 24 9.54 -3.43 -9.32
C HIS A 24 10.06 -4.40 -8.25
N ALA A 25 9.28 -4.65 -7.21
CA ALA A 25 9.64 -5.53 -6.11
C ALA A 25 8.40 -6.08 -5.38
N ILE A 26 8.60 -7.15 -4.59
CA ILE A 26 7.60 -7.63 -3.64
C ILE A 26 7.81 -6.93 -2.30
N ALA A 27 6.96 -5.94 -2.02
CA ALA A 27 7.01 -5.14 -0.80
C ALA A 27 6.68 -5.99 0.44
N TYR A 28 5.64 -6.83 0.32
CA TYR A 28 5.20 -7.71 1.40
C TYR A 28 4.71 -9.07 0.88
N ARG A 29 5.18 -10.13 1.55
CA ARG A 29 4.71 -11.50 1.38
C ARG A 29 3.75 -11.86 2.51
N CYS A 30 2.59 -12.36 2.13
CA CYS A 30 1.62 -12.89 3.07
C CYS A 30 2.19 -14.11 3.82
N PRO A 31 1.78 -14.40 5.06
CA PRO A 31 2.23 -15.61 5.78
C PRO A 31 1.96 -16.94 5.05
N CYS A 32 1.06 -16.97 4.06
CA CYS A 32 0.87 -18.12 3.17
C CYS A 32 1.98 -18.27 2.09
N GLY A 33 2.99 -17.40 2.08
CA GLY A 33 4.15 -17.41 1.17
C GLY A 33 3.97 -16.61 -0.13
N LYS A 34 2.73 -16.23 -0.46
CA LYS A 34 2.40 -15.55 -1.72
C LYS A 34 2.56 -14.02 -1.61
N PRO A 35 2.89 -13.32 -2.72
CA PRO A 35 2.86 -11.86 -2.76
C PRO A 35 1.51 -11.31 -2.30
N ALA A 36 1.53 -10.23 -1.52
CA ALA A 36 0.31 -9.53 -1.14
C ALA A 36 0.39 -8.02 -1.37
N VAL A 37 1.58 -7.44 -1.36
CA VAL A 37 1.82 -6.03 -1.73
C VAL A 37 3.04 -5.95 -2.63
N VAL A 38 2.96 -5.13 -3.66
CA VAL A 38 4.05 -4.87 -4.61
C VAL A 38 4.50 -3.42 -4.58
N GLU A 39 5.72 -3.20 -5.04
CA GLU A 39 6.25 -1.89 -5.44
C GLU A 39 6.14 -1.75 -6.97
N THR A 40 5.70 -0.58 -7.44
CA THR A 40 5.61 -0.24 -8.86
C THR A 40 6.34 1.06 -9.13
N PRO A 41 7.12 1.18 -10.23
CA PRO A 41 7.85 2.40 -10.51
C PRO A 41 6.91 3.61 -10.67
N PRO A 42 7.39 4.83 -10.35
CA PRO A 42 6.60 6.06 -10.49
C PRO A 42 6.18 6.37 -11.94
N ARG A 43 6.75 5.68 -12.93
CA ARG A 43 6.38 5.74 -14.34
C ARG A 43 6.38 4.33 -14.90
N LEU A 44 5.30 3.98 -15.60
CA LEU A 44 5.17 2.69 -16.27
C LEU A 44 5.99 2.63 -17.57
N GLU A 45 6.20 1.44 -18.13
CA GLU A 45 6.90 1.18 -19.38
C GLU A 45 6.27 1.91 -20.57
N ASP A 46 4.95 2.11 -20.55
CA ASP A 46 4.22 2.90 -21.56
C ASP A 46 4.38 4.43 -21.39
N GLY A 47 5.14 4.85 -20.38
CA GLY A 47 5.41 6.25 -20.05
C GLY A 47 4.39 6.90 -19.11
N THR A 48 3.31 6.19 -18.75
CA THR A 48 2.25 6.73 -17.89
C THR A 48 2.76 6.97 -16.46
N PRO A 49 2.61 8.18 -15.89
CA PRO A 49 2.89 8.43 -14.48
C PRO A 49 1.98 7.58 -13.58
N PHE A 50 2.56 6.94 -12.57
CA PHE A 50 1.85 6.09 -11.64
C PHE A 50 2.14 6.49 -10.18
N PRO A 51 1.23 7.22 -9.51
CA PRO A 51 1.51 7.77 -8.18
C PRO A 51 1.53 6.71 -7.07
N THR A 52 0.92 5.54 -7.31
CA THR A 52 0.78 4.47 -6.32
C THR A 52 2.00 3.55 -6.37
N PHE A 53 2.95 3.79 -5.48
CA PHE A 53 4.16 3.00 -5.28
C PHE A 53 3.84 1.65 -4.65
N TYR A 54 3.05 1.63 -3.57
CA TYR A 54 2.60 0.40 -2.93
C TYR A 54 1.12 0.11 -3.22
N TYR A 55 0.81 -1.08 -3.73
CA TYR A 55 -0.58 -1.55 -3.79
C TYR A 55 -0.73 -3.04 -3.48
N ALA A 56 -1.87 -3.38 -2.89
CA ALA A 56 -2.19 -4.76 -2.52
C ALA A 56 -2.67 -5.55 -3.75
N THR A 57 -2.10 -6.74 -3.96
CA THR A 57 -2.48 -7.67 -5.02
C THR A 57 -3.34 -8.81 -4.49
N CYS A 58 -3.11 -9.27 -3.25
CA CYS A 58 -3.86 -10.42 -2.72
C CYS A 58 -5.37 -10.10 -2.62
N PRO A 59 -6.25 -10.83 -3.34
CA PRO A 59 -7.68 -10.53 -3.40
C PRO A 59 -8.38 -10.69 -2.04
N ARG A 60 -7.78 -11.49 -1.15
CA ARG A 60 -8.30 -11.68 0.22
C ARG A 60 -7.99 -10.49 1.11
N LEU A 61 -6.77 -9.94 0.98
CA LEU A 61 -6.38 -8.74 1.68
C LEU A 61 -7.25 -7.56 1.22
N THR A 62 -7.40 -7.37 -0.09
CA THR A 62 -8.25 -6.29 -0.62
C THR A 62 -9.71 -6.44 -0.23
N ALA A 63 -10.24 -7.67 -0.18
CA ALA A 63 -11.62 -7.92 0.28
C ALA A 63 -11.86 -7.53 1.74
N VAL A 64 -10.94 -7.89 2.65
CA VAL A 64 -11.09 -7.53 4.08
C VAL A 64 -10.86 -6.04 4.31
N ILE A 65 -9.95 -5.40 3.55
CA ILE A 65 -9.78 -3.94 3.58
C ILE A 65 -11.05 -3.24 3.09
N SER A 66 -11.62 -3.68 1.97
CA SER A 66 -12.88 -3.13 1.43
C SER A 66 -14.02 -3.26 2.44
N THR A 67 -14.09 -4.37 3.16
CA THR A 67 -15.07 -4.55 4.24
C THR A 67 -14.84 -3.54 5.36
N LEU A 68 -13.59 -3.35 5.79
CA LEU A 68 -13.23 -2.37 6.82
C LEU A 68 -13.56 -0.93 6.39
N GLU A 69 -13.36 -0.58 5.12
CA GLU A 69 -13.70 0.75 4.58
C GLU A 69 -15.19 1.10 4.75
N THR A 70 -16.09 0.12 4.79
CA THR A 70 -17.54 0.36 5.00
C THR A 70 -17.94 0.64 6.45
N THR A 71 -17.04 0.47 7.41
CA THR A 71 -17.32 0.63 8.85
C THR A 71 -17.41 2.09 9.31
N GLY A 72 -17.00 3.04 8.46
CA GLY A 72 -16.87 4.45 8.81
C GLY A 72 -15.51 4.82 9.43
N LEU A 73 -14.59 3.87 9.57
CA LEU A 73 -13.24 4.10 10.13
C LEU A 73 -12.50 5.26 9.45
N MET A 74 -12.54 5.35 8.13
CA MET A 74 -11.86 6.45 7.41
C MET A 74 -12.40 7.83 7.81
N GLY A 75 -13.70 7.96 8.10
CA GLY A 75 -14.27 9.21 8.60
C GLY A 75 -13.69 9.58 9.97
N GLN A 76 -13.68 8.62 10.89
CA GLN A 76 -13.12 8.80 12.24
C GLN A 76 -11.63 9.16 12.20
N MET A 77 -10.86 8.54 11.29
CA MET A 77 -9.45 8.86 11.07
C MET A 77 -9.28 10.29 10.55
N ASN A 78 -10.12 10.73 9.61
CA ASN A 78 -10.09 12.11 9.12
C ASN A 78 -10.42 13.12 10.23
N ASP A 79 -11.46 12.88 11.03
CA ASP A 79 -11.83 13.75 12.15
C ASP A 79 -10.68 13.89 13.18
N ARG A 80 -9.94 12.80 13.41
CA ARG A 80 -8.74 12.80 14.26
C ARG A 80 -7.58 13.57 13.64
N LEU A 81 -7.36 13.47 12.33
CA LEU A 81 -6.30 14.24 11.65
C LEU A 81 -6.50 15.76 11.77
N GLU A 82 -7.74 16.23 11.91
CA GLU A 82 -8.05 17.65 12.09
C GLU A 82 -7.76 18.16 13.51
N THR A 83 -7.76 17.28 14.50
CA THR A 83 -7.76 17.68 15.93
C THR A 83 -6.55 17.19 16.72
N ASP A 84 -5.90 16.11 16.28
CA ASP A 84 -4.72 15.52 16.90
C ASP A 84 -3.45 15.89 16.12
N ALA A 85 -2.73 16.90 16.62
CA ALA A 85 -1.50 17.37 16.02
C ALA A 85 -0.37 16.32 16.03
N GLN A 86 -0.36 15.41 17.02
CA GLN A 86 0.65 14.37 17.09
C GLN A 86 0.40 13.31 16.00
N LEU A 87 -0.85 12.89 15.85
CA LEU A 87 -1.25 11.97 14.78
C LEU A 87 -0.99 12.59 13.40
N SER A 88 -1.37 13.85 13.20
CA SER A 88 -1.14 14.57 11.94
C SER A 88 0.36 14.65 11.62
N GLY A 89 1.21 14.96 12.60
CA GLY A 89 2.67 14.96 12.43
C GLY A 89 3.24 13.58 12.10
N ALA A 90 2.77 12.53 12.76
CA ALA A 90 3.21 11.15 12.47
C ALA A 90 2.75 10.69 11.07
N TYR A 91 1.54 11.06 10.64
CA TYR A 91 1.04 10.73 9.31
C TYR A 91 1.73 11.55 8.20
N ALA A 92 2.18 12.77 8.50
CA ALA A 92 3.08 13.53 7.62
C ALA A 92 4.47 12.88 7.51
N ALA A 93 5.02 12.34 8.60
CA ALA A 93 6.27 11.58 8.54
C ALA A 93 6.11 10.30 7.68
N ALA A 94 4.95 9.61 7.77
CA ALA A 94 4.64 8.48 6.90
C ALA A 94 4.59 8.86 5.41
N HIS A 95 4.09 10.05 5.11
CA HIS A 95 4.11 10.60 3.75
C HIS A 95 5.55 10.81 3.23
N ASP A 96 6.42 11.38 4.06
CA ASP A 96 7.82 11.61 3.71
C ASP A 96 8.58 10.29 3.53
N ASP A 97 8.33 9.28 4.38
CA ASP A 97 8.89 7.93 4.23
C ASP A 97 8.48 7.29 2.90
N TYR A 98 7.19 7.37 2.55
CA TYR A 98 6.68 6.89 1.28
C TYR A 98 7.39 7.54 0.08
N ILE A 99 7.57 8.87 0.13
CA ILE A 99 8.27 9.61 -0.93
C ILE A 99 9.73 9.17 -0.99
N ALA A 100 10.42 9.08 0.15
CA ALA A 100 11.81 8.67 0.21
C ALA A 100 12.01 7.26 -0.36
N ALA A 101 11.15 6.31 -0.01
CA ALA A 101 11.18 4.95 -0.53
C ALA A 101 11.00 4.91 -2.06
N ARG A 102 10.08 5.71 -2.60
CA ARG A 102 9.89 5.80 -4.06
C ARG A 102 11.05 6.51 -4.76
N SER A 103 11.58 7.57 -4.16
CA SER A 103 12.72 8.33 -4.71
C SER A 103 14.00 7.49 -4.73
N ALA A 104 14.11 6.44 -3.92
CA ALA A 104 15.22 5.49 -3.96
C ALA A 104 15.32 4.72 -5.30
N LEU A 105 14.26 4.72 -6.12
CA LEU A 105 14.30 4.17 -7.49
C LEU A 105 15.08 5.06 -8.46
N GLN A 106 15.44 6.29 -8.05
CA GLN A 106 16.19 7.26 -8.86
C GLN A 106 15.53 7.57 -10.21
N MET A 107 14.20 7.53 -10.25
CA MET A 107 13.38 7.88 -11.41
C MET A 107 12.77 9.25 -11.22
N ASP A 108 13.17 10.22 -12.05
CA ASP A 108 12.60 11.56 -12.03
C ASP A 108 11.25 11.59 -12.75
N VAL A 109 10.18 11.81 -11.98
CA VAL A 109 8.79 11.84 -12.46
C VAL A 109 8.08 13.03 -11.79
N PRO A 110 8.24 14.26 -12.33
CA PRO A 110 7.69 15.48 -11.74
C PRO A 110 6.18 15.45 -11.51
N GLU A 111 5.43 14.70 -12.33
CA GLU A 111 3.97 14.57 -12.24
C GLU A 111 3.49 13.94 -10.93
N VAL A 112 4.36 13.19 -10.24
CA VAL A 112 4.05 12.54 -8.96
C VAL A 112 4.97 13.00 -7.84
N GLU A 113 5.78 14.03 -8.07
CA GLU A 113 6.65 14.62 -7.06
C GLU A 113 5.80 15.11 -5.87
N ASN A 114 6.21 14.75 -4.65
CA ASN A 114 5.47 15.03 -3.41
C ASN A 114 4.02 14.46 -3.36
N VAL A 115 3.65 13.57 -4.28
CA VAL A 115 2.35 12.88 -4.26
C VAL A 115 2.53 11.47 -3.71
N SER A 116 1.83 11.18 -2.62
CA SER A 116 1.74 9.82 -2.06
C SER A 116 0.34 9.22 -2.26
N ALA A 117 0.16 7.95 -1.91
CA ALA A 117 -1.12 7.25 -2.06
C ALA A 117 -2.04 7.41 -0.83
N GLY A 118 -3.26 6.87 -0.88
CA GLY A 118 -4.17 6.87 0.27
C GLY A 118 -4.72 8.22 0.75
N GLY A 119 -4.33 9.34 0.13
CA GLY A 119 -4.77 10.69 0.54
C GLY A 119 -3.84 11.38 1.54
N MET A 120 -2.74 10.71 1.89
CA MET A 120 -1.65 11.25 2.71
C MET A 120 -1.13 12.59 2.16
N PRO A 121 -0.64 13.49 3.05
CA PRO A 121 -0.68 13.39 4.51
C PRO A 121 -1.95 13.99 5.13
N ASN A 122 -2.85 14.55 4.34
CA ASN A 122 -3.90 15.42 4.89
C ASN A 122 -5.23 14.71 5.14
N ARG A 123 -5.45 13.53 4.54
CA ARG A 123 -6.69 12.78 4.67
C ARG A 123 -6.48 11.29 4.45
N VAL A 124 -7.50 10.52 4.79
CA VAL A 124 -7.65 9.10 4.41
C VAL A 124 -8.72 9.02 3.32
N LYS A 125 -8.30 8.75 2.08
CA LYS A 125 -9.19 8.52 0.94
C LYS A 125 -9.53 7.03 0.75
N CYS A 126 -8.62 6.15 1.16
CA CYS A 126 -8.68 4.72 0.95
C CYS A 126 -7.67 4.01 1.87
N LEU A 127 -8.08 2.94 2.53
CA LEU A 127 -7.26 2.13 3.43
C LEU A 127 -6.32 1.18 2.66
N HIS A 128 -6.64 0.83 1.42
CA HIS A 128 -5.82 -0.09 0.61
C HIS A 128 -4.38 0.37 0.50
N SER A 129 -4.16 1.65 0.22
CA SER A 129 -2.81 2.22 0.12
C SER A 129 -2.13 2.36 1.48
N LEU A 130 -2.87 2.65 2.55
CA LEU A 130 -2.28 2.82 3.88
C LEU A 130 -1.84 1.48 4.45
N VAL A 131 -2.70 0.45 4.36
CA VAL A 131 -2.36 -0.92 4.76
C VAL A 131 -1.23 -1.47 3.90
N ALA A 132 -1.24 -1.22 2.58
CA ALA A 132 -0.13 -1.61 1.71
C ALA A 132 1.19 -0.96 2.13
N HIS A 133 1.16 0.34 2.49
CA HIS A 133 2.33 1.05 2.96
C HIS A 133 2.83 0.49 4.31
N SER A 134 1.95 0.30 5.30
CA SER A 134 2.29 -0.30 6.60
C SER A 134 2.90 -1.69 6.48
N LEU A 135 2.33 -2.55 5.62
CA LEU A 135 2.88 -3.88 5.37
C LEU A 135 4.27 -3.85 4.73
N ALA A 136 4.57 -2.82 3.92
CA ALA A 136 5.84 -2.67 3.23
C ALA A 136 6.92 -2.05 4.14
N ALA A 137 6.59 -0.94 4.80
CA ALA A 137 7.52 -0.16 5.60
C ALA A 137 7.77 -0.78 6.99
N GLY A 138 6.78 -1.49 7.52
CA GLY A 138 6.81 -2.08 8.86
C GLY A 138 5.98 -1.28 9.87
N PRO A 139 5.84 -1.83 11.10
CA PRO A 139 5.05 -1.20 12.15
C PRO A 139 5.64 0.16 12.57
N ASP A 140 4.77 1.01 13.09
CA ASP A 140 5.06 2.35 13.62
C ASP A 140 5.47 3.39 12.56
N VAL A 141 5.46 3.03 11.27
CA VAL A 141 5.75 3.98 10.17
C VAL A 141 4.51 4.74 9.72
N ASN A 142 3.38 4.04 9.56
CA ASN A 142 2.14 4.65 9.12
C ASN A 142 1.02 4.38 10.14
N PRO A 143 0.79 5.28 11.11
CA PRO A 143 -0.07 4.99 12.25
C PRO A 143 -1.51 4.63 11.86
N LEU A 144 -2.04 5.24 10.79
CA LEU A 144 -3.40 4.95 10.31
C LEU A 144 -3.46 3.67 9.48
N GLY A 145 -2.38 3.34 8.76
CA GLY A 145 -2.26 2.06 8.09
C GLY A 145 -2.12 0.91 9.08
N ASP A 146 -1.40 1.12 10.17
CA ASP A 146 -1.17 0.15 11.25
C ASP A 146 -2.46 -0.11 12.02
N GLU A 147 -3.17 0.97 12.42
CA GLU A 147 -4.49 0.88 13.04
C GLU A 147 -5.51 0.13 12.17
N ALA A 148 -5.47 0.34 10.85
CA ALA A 148 -6.33 -0.40 9.93
C ALA A 148 -5.92 -1.88 9.83
N LEU A 149 -4.61 -2.16 9.77
CA LEU A 149 -4.05 -3.51 9.68
C LEU A 149 -4.38 -4.35 10.91
N GLU A 150 -4.33 -3.78 12.11
CA GLU A 150 -4.68 -4.44 13.38
C GLU A 150 -6.15 -4.89 13.44
N GLN A 151 -7.04 -4.19 12.75
CA GLN A 151 -8.47 -4.53 12.68
C GLN A 151 -8.78 -5.61 11.64
N LEU A 152 -7.82 -5.95 10.76
CA LEU A 152 -8.05 -6.98 9.76
C LEU A 152 -8.03 -8.37 10.41
N PRO A 153 -8.94 -9.27 9.99
CA PRO A 153 -8.82 -10.68 10.38
C PRO A 153 -7.55 -11.26 9.77
N GLN A 154 -7.12 -12.43 10.27
CA GLN A 154 -5.99 -13.17 9.67
C GLN A 154 -6.42 -13.78 8.32
N TRP A 155 -6.48 -12.95 7.28
CA TRP A 155 -7.06 -13.25 5.96
C TRP A 155 -6.39 -14.45 5.25
N TRP A 156 -5.17 -14.79 5.67
CA TRP A 156 -4.38 -15.90 5.14
C TRP A 156 -4.73 -17.27 5.74
N LYS A 157 -5.45 -17.33 6.87
CA LYS A 157 -5.69 -18.60 7.57
C LYS A 157 -6.64 -19.53 6.83
N SER A 158 -7.63 -18.98 6.11
CA SER A 158 -8.71 -19.81 5.58
C SER A 158 -8.39 -20.50 4.26
N ASN A 159 -7.47 -19.97 3.43
CA ASN A 159 -6.87 -20.54 2.20
C ASN A 159 -5.69 -19.63 1.75
N PRO A 160 -4.74 -20.13 0.95
CA PRO A 160 -3.67 -19.33 0.36
C PRO A 160 -4.17 -18.16 -0.54
N CYS A 161 -3.35 -17.10 -0.65
CA CYS A 161 -3.59 -15.95 -1.55
C CYS A 161 -3.22 -16.32 -3.00
N GLY A 162 -4.22 -16.62 -3.84
CA GLY A 162 -4.03 -16.95 -5.25
C GLY A 162 -4.46 -18.37 -5.58
#